data_AF-A0AAX0XXB2-F1
#
_entry.id   AF-A0AAX0XXB2-F1
#
_cell.length_a   1.000
_cell.length_b   1.000
_cell.length_c   1.000
_cell.angle_alpha   90.00
_cell.angle_beta   90.00
_cell.angle_gamma   90.00
#
_symmetry.space_group_name_H-M   'P 1'
#
loop_
_entity.id
_entity.type
_entity.pdbx_description
1 polymer ?
#
loop_
_entity_poly.entity_id
_entity_poly.type
_entity_poly.pdbx_seq_one_letter_code
_entity_poly.pdbx_strand_id
1 'polypeptide(L)'
;MSVADVEGPWVDPNFESSLIERCRENWSVPVSKVSNYVLATFIRQRIALCLVVPEAKQRIAAGYIDDTELNDEELIVAINEAPDA
;
A
#
# COMPACT_ATOMS: atom_id res chain seq x y z
N MET A 1 3.88 -0.35 -12.61
CA MET A 1 2.80 -1.28 -12.21
C MET A 1 2.09 -0.67 -11.02
N SER A 2 0.77 -0.71 -11.05
CA SER A 2 -0.17 -0.24 -10.03
C SER A 2 -0.91 -1.43 -9.43
N VAL A 3 -1.70 -1.20 -8.38
CA VAL A 3 -2.57 -2.25 -7.83
C VAL A 3 -3.59 -2.70 -8.88
N ALA A 4 -4.12 -1.78 -9.68
CA ALA A 4 -5.07 -2.09 -10.75
C ALA A 4 -4.51 -3.07 -11.81
N ASP A 5 -3.19 -3.06 -12.04
CA ASP A 5 -2.54 -3.99 -12.97
C ASP A 5 -2.51 -5.43 -12.44
N VAL A 6 -2.61 -5.62 -11.12
CA VAL A 6 -2.56 -6.92 -10.43
C VAL A 6 -3.96 -7.44 -10.10
N GLU A 7 -4.78 -6.58 -9.50
CA GLU A 7 -6.12 -6.93 -8.98
C GLU A 7 -7.25 -6.64 -9.98
N GLY A 8 -6.95 -5.91 -11.07
CA GLY A 8 -7.94 -5.42 -12.01
C GLY A 8 -8.54 -4.05 -11.62
N PRO A 9 -9.51 -3.55 -12.40
CA PRO A 9 -10.12 -2.25 -12.15
C PRO A 9 -10.85 -2.24 -10.79
N TRP A 10 -10.89 -1.07 -10.16
CA TRP A 10 -11.64 -0.88 -8.92
C TRP A 10 -13.12 -1.22 -9.12
N VAL A 11 -13.68 -2.00 -8.20
CA VAL A 11 -15.11 -2.30 -8.13
C VAL A 11 -15.65 -1.62 -6.89
N ASP A 12 -16.65 -0.76 -7.07
CA ASP A 12 -17.15 0.08 -5.99
C ASP A 12 -17.89 -0.75 -4.93
N PRO A 13 -17.46 -0.75 -3.66
CA PRO A 13 -18.23 -1.36 -2.59
C PRO A 13 -19.49 -0.53 -2.29
N ASN A 14 -20.59 -1.20 -1.89
CA ASN A 14 -21.84 -0.53 -1.49
C ASN A 14 -21.75 0.18 -0.11
N PHE A 15 -20.57 0.58 0.33
CA PHE A 15 -20.36 1.33 1.58
C PHE A 15 -19.14 2.24 1.44
N GLU A 16 -19.22 3.43 2.05
CA GLU A 16 -18.15 4.43 2.01
C GLU A 16 -17.40 4.46 3.33
N SER A 17 -16.07 4.54 3.25
CA SER A 17 -15.19 4.80 4.40
C SER A 17 -13.90 5.46 3.93
N SER A 18 -13.22 6.18 4.82
CA SER A 18 -11.93 6.83 4.50
C SER A 18 -10.82 5.83 4.13
N LEU A 19 -10.94 4.56 4.54
CA LEU A 19 -10.05 3.48 4.10
C LEU A 19 -10.30 3.12 2.64
N ILE A 20 -11.57 2.96 2.27
CA ILE A 20 -12.00 2.64 0.90
C ILE A 20 -11.62 3.76 -0.05
N GLU A 21 -11.92 5.00 0.33
CA GLU A 21 -11.59 6.19 -0.46
C GLU A 21 -10.08 6.24 -0.75
N ARG A 22 -9.24 6.03 0.27
CA ARG A 22 -7.78 5.99 0.10
C ARG A 22 -7.31 4.89 -0.86
N CYS A 23 -7.87 3.68 -0.73
CA CYS A 23 -7.56 2.58 -1.65
C CYS A 23 -7.99 2.94 -3.09
N ARG A 24 -9.20 3.49 -3.27
CA ARG A 24 -9.75 3.92 -4.55
C ARG A 24 -8.89 4.99 -5.21
N GLU A 25 -8.51 6.04 -4.48
CA GLU A 25 -7.69 7.15 -4.97
C GLU A 25 -6.29 6.70 -5.43
N ASN A 26 -5.74 5.65 -4.82
CA ASN A 26 -4.39 5.17 -5.12
C ASN A 26 -4.37 3.90 -5.99
N TRP A 27 -5.53 3.36 -6.36
CA TRP A 27 -5.65 2.06 -7.02
C TRP A 27 -4.87 1.97 -8.33
N SER A 28 -4.94 3.03 -9.13
CA SER A 28 -4.31 3.14 -10.45
C SER A 28 -3.01 3.95 -10.42
N VAL A 29 -2.55 4.39 -9.24
CA VAL A 29 -1.28 5.10 -9.10
C VAL A 29 -0.13 4.08 -9.17
N PRO A 30 0.96 4.34 -9.92
CA PRO A 30 2.13 3.46 -9.91
C PRO A 30 2.63 3.25 -8.48
N VAL A 31 2.94 2.01 -8.09
CA VAL A 31 3.32 1.70 -6.69
C VAL A 31 4.55 2.51 -6.21
N SER A 32 5.47 2.82 -7.12
CA SER A 32 6.64 3.65 -6.81
C SER A 32 6.32 5.12 -6.54
N LYS A 33 5.08 5.56 -6.78
CA LYS A 33 4.60 6.94 -6.56
C LYS A 33 3.59 7.06 -5.42
N VAL A 34 3.11 5.95 -4.86
CA VAL A 34 2.27 6.02 -3.66
C VAL A 34 3.12 6.35 -2.44
N SER A 35 2.52 6.91 -1.40
CA SER A 35 3.24 7.22 -0.16
C SER A 35 3.47 5.97 0.70
N ASN A 36 4.35 6.06 1.69
CA ASN A 36 4.59 5.00 2.67
C ASN A 36 3.31 4.68 3.45
N TYR A 37 2.51 5.69 3.81
CA TYR A 37 1.21 5.47 4.45
C TYR A 37 0.23 4.66 3.58
N VAL A 38 0.15 4.98 2.28
CA VAL A 38 -0.70 4.24 1.34
C VAL A 38 -0.16 2.82 1.14
N LEU A 39 1.16 2.67 1.03
CA LEU A 39 1.81 1.38 0.87
C LEU A 39 1.56 0.47 2.08
N ALA A 40 1.70 1.01 3.30
CA ALA A 40 1.35 0.32 4.55
C ALA A 40 -0.14 -0.04 4.58
N THR A 41 -1.00 0.85 4.09
CA THR A 41 -2.45 0.59 3.98
C THR A 41 -2.73 -0.62 3.08
N PHE A 42 -2.16 -0.66 1.87
CA PHE A 42 -2.35 -1.80 0.96
C PHE A 42 -1.86 -3.11 1.56
N ILE A 43 -0.71 -3.10 2.25
CA ILE A 43 -0.17 -4.29 2.90
C ILE A 43 -1.13 -4.80 3.98
N ARG A 44 -1.62 -3.93 4.87
CA ARG A 44 -2.58 -4.33 5.93
C ARG A 44 -3.90 -4.86 5.38
N GLN A 45 -4.37 -4.30 4.27
CA GLN A 45 -5.57 -4.79 3.58
C GLN A 45 -5.32 -6.03 2.71
N ARG A 46 -4.08 -6.53 2.65
CA ARG A 46 -3.66 -7.69 1.86
C ARG A 46 -3.90 -7.54 0.36
N ILE A 47 -3.70 -6.33 -0.14
CA ILE A 47 -3.96 -5.97 -1.54
C ILE A 47 -2.65 -6.02 -2.33
N ALA A 48 -2.63 -6.75 -3.45
CA ALA A 48 -1.50 -6.87 -4.35
C ALA A 48 -0.16 -7.12 -3.63
N LEU A 49 -0.13 -8.01 -2.63
CA LEU A 49 1.03 -8.22 -1.76
C LEU A 49 2.32 -8.53 -2.55
N CYS A 50 2.21 -9.24 -3.67
CA CYS A 50 3.32 -9.52 -4.58
C CYS A 50 3.96 -8.27 -5.21
N LEU A 51 3.26 -7.13 -5.21
CA LEU A 51 3.72 -5.84 -5.70
C LEU A 51 4.11 -4.89 -4.56
N VAL A 52 3.24 -4.74 -3.56
CA VAL A 52 3.43 -3.71 -2.52
C VAL A 52 4.49 -4.08 -1.49
N VAL A 53 4.65 -5.36 -1.16
CA VAL A 53 5.67 -5.80 -0.18
C VAL A 53 7.09 -5.63 -0.73
N PRO A 54 7.41 -6.02 -1.98
CA PRO A 54 8.74 -5.77 -2.55
C PRO A 54 9.10 -4.29 -2.61
N GLU A 55 8.18 -3.42 -3.05
CA GLU A 55 8.38 -1.96 -3.08
C GLU A 55 8.66 -1.43 -1.66
N ALA A 56 7.88 -1.86 -0.67
CA ALA A 56 8.07 -1.43 0.72
C ALA A 56 9.43 -1.84 1.26
N LYS A 57 9.84 -3.11 1.06
CA LYS A 57 11.17 -3.60 1.43
C LYS A 57 12.28 -2.82 0.75
N GLN A 58 12.12 -2.45 -0.53
CA GLN A 58 13.07 -1.63 -1.25
C GLN A 58 13.21 -0.24 -0.62
N ARG A 59 12.10 0.42 -0.27
CA ARG A 59 12.13 1.75 0.38
C ARG A 59 12.83 1.73 1.72
N ILE A 60 12.53 0.73 2.56
CA ILE A 60 13.20 0.54 3.85
C ILE A 60 14.71 0.32 3.66
N ALA A 61 15.10 -0.54 2.72
CA ALA A 61 16.51 -0.78 2.41
C ALA A 61 17.23 0.47 1.88
N ALA A 62 16.53 1.35 1.17
CA ALA A 62 17.05 2.61 0.65
C ALA A 62 17.05 3.76 1.67
N GLY A 63 16.46 3.57 2.87
CA GLY A 63 16.28 4.65 3.85
C GLY A 63 15.34 5.75 3.37
N TYR A 64 14.38 5.42 2.49
CA TYR A 64 13.43 6.39 1.96
C TYR A 64 12.36 6.75 3.00
N ILE A 65 12.21 8.05 3.26
CA ILE A 65 11.23 8.62 4.20
C ILE A 65 10.46 9.70 3.44
N ASP A 66 9.13 9.66 3.51
CA ASP A 66 8.25 10.65 2.87
C ASP A 66 7.35 11.42 3.85
N ASP A 67 7.58 11.24 5.16
CA ASP A 67 6.86 11.90 6.25
C ASP A 67 5.33 11.73 6.20
N THR A 68 4.82 10.68 5.52
CA THR A 68 3.38 10.46 5.38
C THR A 68 2.78 9.50 6.40
N GLU A 69 3.61 8.70 7.07
CA GLU A 69 3.19 7.73 8.08
C GLU A 69 2.47 8.42 9.24
N LEU A 70 1.41 7.81 9.75
CA LEU A 70 0.65 8.34 10.90
C LEU A 70 1.24 7.94 12.24
N ASN A 71 1.97 6.83 12.27
CA ASN A 71 2.67 6.31 13.43
C ASN A 71 4.13 6.04 13.06
N ASP A 72 5.01 6.04 14.05
CA ASP A 72 6.41 5.74 13.84
C ASP A 72 6.57 4.32 13.24
N GLU A 73 7.38 4.23 12.19
CA GLU A 73 7.75 2.98 11.53
C GLU A 73 6.55 2.19 10.95
N GLU A 74 5.49 2.90 10.57
CA GLU A 74 4.22 2.31 10.15
C GLU A 74 4.37 1.28 9.03
N LEU A 75 5.20 1.57 8.02
CA LEU A 75 5.47 0.69 6.89
C LEU A 75 6.25 -0.57 7.31
N ILE A 76 7.19 -0.43 8.26
CA ILE A 76 7.97 -1.56 8.78
C ILE A 76 7.04 -2.54 9.51
N VAL A 77 6.17 -2.01 10.37
CA VAL A 77 5.17 -2.82 11.09
C VAL A 77 4.28 -3.55 10.09
N ALA A 78 3.78 -2.86 9.07
CA ALA A 78 2.92 -3.48 8.06
C ALA A 78 3.64 -4.63 7.31
N ILE A 79 4.93 -4.47 6.96
CA ILE A 79 5.72 -5.54 6.33
C ILE A 79 5.82 -6.76 7.25
N ASN A 80 6.07 -6.56 8.55
CA ASN A 80 6.26 -7.64 9.51
C ASN A 80 4.97 -8.42 9.81
N GLU A 81 3.81 -7.78 9.66
CA GLU A 81 2.49 -8.40 9.82
C GLU A 81 1.95 -9.03 8.52
N ALA A 82 2.61 -8.78 7.39
CA ALA A 82 2.21 -9.35 6.12
C ALA A 82 2.37 -10.89 6.17
N PRO A 83 1.40 -11.66 5.65
CA PRO A 83 1.55 -13.10 5.55
C PRO A 83 2.75 -13.44 4.66
N ASP A 84 3.46 -14.53 4.99
CA ASP A 84 4.45 -15.11 4.08
C ASP A 84 3.74 -15.46 2.77
N ALA A 85 4.20 -14.84 1.67
CA ALA A 85 3.67 -15.04 0.33
C ALA A 85 4.11 -16.39 -0.26
#